data_AF-A0A183B0P6-F1
#
_entry.id   AF-A0A183B0P6-F1
#
_cell.length_a   1.000
_cell.length_b   1.000
_cell.length_c   1.000
_cell.angle_alpha   90.00
_cell.angle_beta   90.00
_cell.angle_gamma   90.00
#
_symmetry.space_group_name_H-M   'P 1'
#
loop_
_entity.id
_entity.type
_entity.pdbx_description
1 polymer ?
#
loop_
_entity_poly.entity_id
_entity_poly.type
_entity_poly.pdbx_seq_one_letter_code
_entity_poly.pdbx_strand_id
1 'polypeptide(L)'
;MLHEQDVEKPRDYSAFRQDKVDGRQGGGVLLLIKAAYTQWDSPVKLATPNIQAKACSILLGRRPLGVLLVYRAPQAEPGEDMELLAAMQEFISRTQRILILGGFNLPEIC
;
A
#
# COMPACT_ATOMS: atom_id res chain seq x y z
N MET A 1 -14.42 -19.06 6.95
CA MET A 1 -14.37 -17.74 7.59
C MET A 1 -13.00 -17.62 8.24
N LEU A 2 -12.02 -17.09 7.53
CA LEU A 2 -10.68 -16.85 8.08
C LEU A 2 -10.77 -15.60 8.95
N HIS A 3 -10.39 -15.73 10.22
CA HIS A 3 -10.22 -14.60 11.12
C HIS A 3 -9.15 -13.67 10.50
N GLU A 4 -9.57 -12.49 10.04
CA GLU A 4 -8.67 -11.34 10.04
C GLU A 4 -8.19 -11.22 11.49
N GLN A 5 -6.92 -11.52 11.74
CA GLN A 5 -6.32 -11.14 13.02
C GLN A 5 -6.39 -9.63 13.06
N ASP A 6 -7.33 -9.10 13.86
CA ASP A 6 -7.49 -7.67 14.09
C ASP A 6 -6.14 -7.12 14.49
N VAL A 7 -5.54 -6.36 13.57
CA VAL A 7 -4.35 -5.56 13.88
C VAL A 7 -4.74 -4.67 15.05
N GLU A 8 -3.95 -4.71 16.13
CA GLU A 8 -4.15 -3.77 17.23
C GLU A 8 -3.99 -2.35 16.66
N LYS A 9 -5.14 -1.68 16.50
CA LYS A 9 -5.25 -0.38 15.86
C LYS A 9 -5.91 0.59 16.83
N PRO A 10 -5.55 1.88 16.77
CA PRO A 10 -6.27 2.90 17.52
C PRO A 10 -7.78 2.82 17.29
N ARG A 11 -8.56 3.14 18.32
CA ARG A 11 -10.02 3.26 18.21
C ARG A 11 -10.36 4.25 17.09
N ASP A 12 -11.43 3.97 16.35
CA ASP A 12 -11.92 4.79 15.23
C ASP A 12 -11.00 4.87 14.00
N TYR A 13 -10.17 3.84 13.77
CA TYR A 13 -9.43 3.67 12.51
C TYR A 13 -9.81 2.36 11.82
N SER A 14 -9.76 2.36 10.49
CA SER A 14 -9.76 1.16 9.66
C SER A 14 -8.33 0.84 9.24
N ALA A 15 -8.02 -0.44 9.15
CA ALA A 15 -6.70 -0.93 8.78
C ALA A 15 -6.73 -1.56 7.38
N PHE A 16 -5.80 -1.16 6.53
CA PHE A 16 -5.50 -1.82 5.27
C PHE A 16 -4.06 -2.30 5.35
N ARG A 17 -3.85 -3.60 5.28
CA ARG A 17 -2.55 -4.23 5.50
C ARG A 17 -2.16 -5.10 4.32
N GLN A 18 -0.87 -5.18 4.08
CA GLN A 18 -0.28 -6.29 3.35
C GLN A 18 0.95 -6.77 4.11
N ASP A 19 0.91 -8.03 4.52
CA ASP A 19 2.05 -8.68 5.15
C ASP A 19 3.01 -9.28 4.16
N LYS A 20 4.23 -9.45 4.61
CA LYS A 20 5.20 -10.26 3.93
C LYS A 20 4.82 -11.74 4.05
N VAL A 21 4.81 -12.45 2.92
CA VAL A 21 4.32 -13.84 2.85
C VAL A 21 5.41 -14.89 3.09
N ASP A 22 6.69 -14.50 3.09
CA ASP A 22 7.83 -15.43 3.18
C ASP A 22 8.23 -15.80 4.62
N GLY A 23 7.50 -15.29 5.62
CA GLY A 23 7.75 -15.54 7.04
C GLY A 23 9.04 -14.92 7.59
N ARG A 24 9.80 -14.16 6.80
CA ARG A 24 10.99 -13.45 7.28
C ARG A 24 10.58 -12.22 8.08
N GLN A 25 11.39 -11.86 9.07
CA GLN A 25 11.20 -10.63 9.83
C GLN A 25 11.46 -9.38 8.97
N GLY A 26 10.70 -8.32 9.25
CA GLY A 26 10.80 -7.03 8.57
C GLY A 26 9.94 -6.91 7.31
N GLY A 27 9.61 -5.66 6.96
CA GLY A 27 8.71 -5.33 5.86
C GLY A 27 7.24 -5.33 6.24
N GLY A 28 6.38 -5.49 5.24
CA GLY A 28 4.94 -5.28 5.39
C GLY A 28 4.55 -3.81 5.37
N VAL A 29 3.28 -3.56 5.08
CA VAL A 29 2.70 -2.21 5.06
C VAL A 29 1.36 -2.19 5.79
N LEU A 30 1.13 -1.12 6.56
CA LEU A 30 -0.12 -0.86 7.27
C LEU A 30 -0.55 0.59 7.02
N LEU A 31 -1.72 0.75 6.40
CA LEU A 31 -2.42 2.01 6.25
C LEU A 31 -3.53 2.07 7.29
N LEU A 32 -3.47 3.09 8.16
CA LEU A 32 -4.53 3.39 9.13
C LEU A 32 -5.26 4.64 8.70
N ILE A 33 -6.55 4.49 8.39
CA ILE A 33 -7.41 5.60 7.96
C ILE A 33 -8.50 5.80 9.01
N LYS A 34 -8.73 7.05 9.42
CA LYS A 34 -9.77 7.36 10.41
C LYS A 34 -11.14 6.96 9.86
N ALA A 35 -11.90 6.18 10.64
CA ALA A 35 -13.18 5.58 10.24
C ALA A 35 -14.26 6.62 9.90
N ALA A 36 -14.09 7.87 10.32
CA ALA A 36 -14.95 8.99 9.95
C ALA A 36 -14.91 9.34 8.45
N TYR A 37 -13.89 8.88 7.71
CA TYR A 37 -13.81 9.09 6.27
C TYR A 37 -14.46 7.92 5.51
N THR A 38 -15.21 8.26 4.45
CA THR A 38 -15.60 7.27 3.45
C THR A 38 -14.35 6.77 2.73
N GLN A 39 -14.18 5.46 2.73
CA GLN A 39 -12.96 4.80 2.29
C GLN A 39 -13.27 3.45 1.65
N TRP A 40 -12.44 3.03 0.70
CA TRP A 40 -12.57 1.71 0.10
C TRP A 40 -11.21 1.15 -0.28
N ASP A 41 -11.09 -0.17 -0.17
CA ASP A 41 -9.88 -0.89 -0.56
C ASP A 41 -9.65 -0.75 -2.06
N SER A 42 -8.39 -0.73 -2.47
CA SER A 42 -7.99 -0.71 -3.87
C SER A 42 -6.99 -1.84 -4.09
N PRO A 43 -7.29 -2.80 -4.98
CA PRO A 43 -6.41 -3.94 -5.18
C PRO A 43 -5.11 -3.47 -5.83
N VAL A 44 -4.00 -3.93 -5.26
CA VAL A 44 -2.65 -3.80 -5.80
C VAL A 44 -2.14 -5.21 -6.07
N LYS A 45 -1.60 -5.45 -7.26
CA LYS A 45 -1.06 -6.75 -7.65
C LYS A 45 0.47 -6.65 -7.70
N LEU A 46 1.12 -7.37 -6.80
CA LEU A 46 2.57 -7.57 -6.78
C LEU A 46 2.81 -9.06 -6.57
N ALA A 47 3.75 -9.65 -7.32
CA ALA A 47 4.11 -11.06 -7.17
C ALA A 47 5.35 -11.24 -6.30
N THR A 48 6.26 -10.25 -6.31
CA THR A 48 7.48 -10.25 -5.51
C THR A 48 7.23 -10.29 -3.99
N PRO A 49 8.01 -11.07 -3.22
CA PRO A 49 8.01 -11.05 -1.75
C PRO A 49 8.85 -9.90 -1.15
N ASN A 50 9.65 -9.18 -1.96
CA ASN A 50 10.51 -8.10 -1.49
C ASN A 50 9.86 -6.72 -1.56
N ILE A 51 8.67 -6.62 -2.18
CA ILE A 51 7.89 -5.39 -2.23
C ILE A 51 6.51 -5.64 -1.65
N GLN A 52 6.07 -4.77 -0.76
CA GLN A 52 4.71 -4.77 -0.21
C GLN A 52 4.06 -3.44 -0.54
N ALA A 53 2.82 -3.47 -0.98
CA ALA A 53 2.06 -2.29 -1.28
C ALA A 53 0.57 -2.47 -0.96
N LYS A 54 -0.01 -1.45 -0.36
CA LYS A 54 -1.45 -1.42 -0.08
C LYS A 54 -2.02 -0.09 -0.55
N ALA A 55 -3.17 -0.15 -1.20
CA ALA A 55 -3.86 1.03 -1.67
C ALA A 55 -5.23 1.16 -1.03
N CYS A 56 -5.61 2.40 -0.76
CA CYS A 56 -6.93 2.78 -0.28
C CYS A 56 -7.33 4.08 -0.97
N SER A 57 -8.61 4.21 -1.30
CA SER A 57 -9.16 5.49 -1.73
C SER A 57 -9.96 6.12 -0.60
N ILE A 58 -9.77 7.42 -0.39
CA ILE A 58 -10.40 8.20 0.67
C ILE A 58 -11.19 9.34 0.03
N LEU A 59 -12.46 9.53 0.41
CA LEU A 59 -13.23 10.67 -0.04
C LEU A 59 -12.91 11.90 0.82
N LEU A 60 -12.16 12.85 0.26
CA LEU A 60 -11.84 14.12 0.92
C LEU A 60 -12.69 15.25 0.33
N GLY A 61 -13.69 15.68 1.09
CA GLY A 61 -14.73 16.60 0.60
C GLY A 61 -15.58 15.92 -0.48
N ARG A 62 -15.53 16.42 -1.72
CA ARG A 62 -16.26 15.84 -2.87
C ARG A 62 -15.36 15.12 -3.87
N ARG A 63 -14.07 14.95 -3.56
CA ARG A 63 -13.09 14.42 -4.50
C ARG A 63 -12.35 13.23 -3.88
N PRO A 64 -12.31 12.07 -4.56
CA PRO A 64 -11.51 10.95 -4.07
C PRO A 64 -10.02 11.30 -4.11
N LEU A 65 -9.27 10.80 -3.13
CA LEU A 65 -7.82 10.74 -3.10
C LEU A 65 -7.43 9.27 -3.07
N GLY A 66 -6.70 8.82 -4.07
CA GLY A 66 -6.04 7.51 -4.01
C GLY A 66 -4.77 7.61 -3.18
N VAL A 67 -4.60 6.71 -2.23
CA VAL A 67 -3.38 6.55 -1.44
C VAL A 67 -2.77 5.19 -1.76
N LEU A 68 -1.50 5.17 -2.13
CA LEU A 68 -0.71 3.94 -2.32
C LEU A 68 0.50 4.00 -1.36
N LEU A 69 0.52 3.10 -0.39
CA LEU A 69 1.66 2.91 0.52
C LEU A 69 2.53 1.79 -0.01
N VAL A 70 3.83 2.04 -0.14
CA VAL A 70 4.82 1.09 -0.67
C VAL A 70 5.96 0.91 0.33
N TYR A 71 6.39 -0.34 0.48
CA TYR A 71 7.68 -0.68 1.06
C TYR A 71 8.41 -1.59 0.08
N ARG A 72 9.54 -1.11 -0.46
CA ARG A 72 10.48 -1.90 -1.24
C ARG A 72 11.64 -2.25 -0.32
N ALA A 73 11.96 -3.53 -0.17
CA ALA A 73 13.11 -3.92 0.63
C ALA A 73 14.42 -3.40 -0.01
N PRO A 74 15.45 -3.05 0.79
CA PRO A 74 16.74 -2.58 0.26
C PRO A 74 17.38 -3.58 -0.73
N GLN A 75 17.19 -4.88 -0.50
CA GLN A 75 17.70 -5.95 -1.34
C GLN A 75 16.81 -6.33 -2.53
N ALA A 76 15.75 -5.57 -2.82
CA ALA A 76 14.93 -5.86 -3.99
C ALA A 76 15.75 -5.66 -5.28
N GLU A 77 15.52 -6.54 -6.24
CA GLU A 77 16.26 -6.59 -7.51
C GLU A 77 15.59 -5.69 -8.58
N PRO A 78 16.34 -5.22 -9.60
CA PRO A 78 15.79 -4.36 -10.66
C PRO A 78 14.57 -4.94 -11.40
N GLY A 79 14.44 -6.26 -11.48
CA GLY A 79 13.26 -6.91 -12.05
C GLY A 79 12.00 -6.70 -11.22
N GLU A 80 12.14 -6.62 -9.90
CA GLU A 80 11.04 -6.36 -8.95
C GLU A 80 10.62 -4.88 -9.02
N ASP A 81 11.55 -3.98 -9.34
CA ASP A 81 11.25 -2.55 -9.56
C ASP A 81 10.32 -2.36 -10.76
N MET A 82 10.47 -3.16 -11.82
CA MET A 82 9.56 -3.13 -12.96
C MET A 82 8.14 -3.55 -12.58
N GLU A 83 7.97 -4.53 -11.68
CA GLU A 83 6.66 -4.89 -11.14
C GLU A 83 6.05 -3.73 -10.34
N LEU A 84 6.84 -3.09 -9.50
CA LEU A 84 6.40 -1.93 -8.72
C LEU A 84 5.98 -0.77 -9.63
N LEU A 85 6.77 -0.44 -10.64
CA LEU A 85 6.46 0.63 -11.60
C LEU A 85 5.16 0.32 -12.37
N ALA A 86 4.96 -0.93 -12.80
CA ALA A 86 3.72 -1.34 -13.46
C ALA A 86 2.50 -1.22 -12.52
N ALA A 87 2.64 -1.65 -11.26
CA ALA A 87 1.58 -1.51 -10.26
C ALA A 87 1.26 -0.03 -9.95
N MET A 88 2.28 0.82 -9.88
CA MET A 88 2.11 2.26 -9.71
C MET A 88 1.39 2.89 -10.90
N GLN A 89 1.77 2.53 -12.13
CA GLN A 89 1.10 3.01 -13.35
C GLN A 89 -0.38 2.59 -13.40
N GLU A 90 -0.67 1.32 -13.07
CA GLU A 90 -2.04 0.82 -12.98
C GLU A 90 -2.85 1.62 -11.95
N PHE A 91 -2.27 1.86 -10.77
CA PHE A 91 -2.91 2.66 -9.72
C PHE A 91 -3.20 4.10 -10.17
N ILE A 92 -2.20 4.77 -10.77
CA ILE A 92 -2.30 6.14 -11.28
C ILE A 92 -3.40 6.24 -12.35
N SER A 93 -3.57 5.23 -13.20
CA SER A 93 -4.59 5.24 -14.25
C SER A 93 -6.04 5.31 -13.73
N ARG A 94 -6.27 4.92 -12.47
CA ARG A 94 -7.60 4.80 -11.87
C ARG A 94 -8.10 6.09 -11.19
N THR A 95 -7.22 7.05 -10.90
CA THR A 95 -7.60 8.26 -10.15
C THR A 95 -6.72 9.46 -10.50
N GLN A 96 -7.31 10.66 -10.49
CA GLN A 96 -6.60 11.90 -10.84
C GLN A 96 -5.85 12.53 -9.65
N ARG A 97 -6.27 12.22 -8.42
CA ARG A 97 -5.63 12.73 -7.21
C ARG A 97 -4.99 11.55 -6.49
N ILE A 98 -3.66 11.56 -6.48
CA ILE A 98 -2.84 10.47 -5.97
C ILE A 98 -1.91 10.98 -4.90
N LEU A 99 -1.69 10.13 -3.91
CA LEU A 99 -0.57 10.22 -2.99
C LEU A 99 0.10 8.85 -2.97
N ILE A 100 1.37 8.81 -3.38
CA ILE A 100 2.18 7.61 -3.29
C ILE A 100 3.28 7.90 -2.27
N LEU A 101 3.42 7.04 -1.27
CA LEU A 101 4.34 7.25 -0.15
C LEU A 101 4.95 5.94 0.31
N GLY A 102 6.02 6.05 1.10
CA GLY A 102 6.60 4.94 1.84
C GLY A 102 8.11 4.81 1.63
N GLY A 103 8.65 3.65 2.01
CA GLY A 103 10.08 3.37 1.93
C GLY A 103 10.43 2.78 0.57
N PHE A 104 10.74 3.65 -0.40
CA PHE A 104 11.09 3.20 -1.74
C PHE A 104 12.48 2.60 -1.83
N ASN A 105 13.45 3.01 -1.01
CA ASN A 105 14.84 2.51 -1.10
C ASN A 105 15.39 2.49 -2.55
N LEU A 106 14.97 3.46 -3.36
CA LEU A 106 15.37 3.64 -4.76
C LEU A 106 16.13 4.96 -4.87
N PRO A 107 17.33 4.98 -5.48
CA PRO A 107 18.10 6.21 -5.65
C PRO A 107 17.33 7.32 -6.37
N GLU A 108 16.44 6.95 -7.29
CA GLU A 108 15.65 7.85 -8.11
C GLU A 108 14.51 8.53 -7.35
N ILE A 109 14.17 8.02 -6.16
CA ILE A 109 13.08 8.50 -5.31
C ILE A 109 13.68 8.86 -3.94
N CYS A 110 14.35 10.03 -3.89
CA CYS A 110 14.86 10.67 -2.66
C CYS A 110 13.81 11.57 -2.00
#